data_AF-A0A9D8NKN6-F1
#
_entry.id   AF-A0A9D8NKN6-F1
#
_cell.length_a   1.000
_cell.length_b   1.000
_cell.length_c   1.000
_cell.angle_alpha   90.00
_cell.angle_beta   90.00
_cell.angle_gamma   90.00
#
_symmetry.space_group_name_H-M   'P 1'
#
loop_
_entity.id
_entity.type
_entity.pdbx_description
1 polymer ?
#
loop_
_entity_poly.entity_id
_entity_poly.type
_entity_poly.pdbx_seq_one_letter_code
_entity_poly.pdbx_strand_id
1 'polypeptide(L)'
;MKSLLLSASVLLLTLHLHAANAFDERWQFIYSATIEGAFADGLTNDDVDRILRKSGDGVYEHFVYACPLCMPVINALRAYRERPPLFGYKLSEHQDRHRTLGDGLDAALRAKLASDRVEPRLEAVNALVQRWVDRRLKLMNLTPDQRKTWNTRLEEGRKEGMKMLEKFRADGSLKVFAPGFANLKECAVCNAATGRPAMGGAK
;
A
#
# COMPACT_ATOMS: atom_id res chain seq x y z
N MET A 1 -0.48 55.54 25.38
CA MET A 1 0.22 54.56 24.52
C MET A 1 0.41 53.24 25.27
N LYS A 2 -0.61 52.38 25.30
CA LYS A 2 -0.54 50.97 25.72
C LYS A 2 -1.81 50.32 25.18
N SER A 3 -1.71 49.60 24.07
CA SER A 3 -2.69 48.64 23.54
C SER A 3 -2.45 48.45 22.04
N LEU A 4 -1.41 47.71 21.65
CA LEU A 4 -1.24 47.25 20.26
C LEU A 4 -0.10 46.21 20.11
N LEU A 5 0.02 45.23 21.02
CA LEU A 5 1.08 44.21 20.91
C LEU A 5 0.66 42.78 21.30
N LEU A 6 -0.64 42.46 21.43
CA LEU A 6 -1.07 41.13 21.89
C LEU A 6 -1.85 40.26 20.88
N SER A 7 -2.16 40.73 19.67
CA SER A 7 -2.98 39.93 18.72
C SER A 7 -2.19 39.09 17.71
N ALA A 8 -0.89 39.32 17.52
CA ALA A 8 -0.11 38.59 16.51
C ALA A 8 0.39 37.22 16.99
N SER A 9 0.63 37.04 18.29
CA SER A 9 1.22 35.80 18.83
C SER A 9 0.23 34.64 18.96
N VAL A 10 -1.07 34.92 19.04
CA VAL A 10 -2.11 33.88 19.13
C VAL A 10 -2.44 33.31 17.73
N LEU A 11 -2.26 34.09 16.67
CA LEU A 11 -2.50 33.64 15.29
C LEU A 11 -1.37 32.78 14.71
N LEU A 12 -0.14 32.87 15.26
CA LEU A 12 0.97 32.00 14.86
C LEU A 12 0.98 30.65 15.59
N LEU A 13 0.34 30.55 16.77
CA LEU A 13 0.23 29.30 17.51
C LEU A 13 -0.83 28.34 16.94
N THR A 14 -1.79 28.82 16.14
CA THR A 14 -2.81 27.97 15.51
C THR A 14 -2.40 27.41 14.15
N LEU A 15 -1.33 27.93 13.53
CA LEU A 15 -0.77 27.41 12.27
C LEU A 15 0.19 26.23 12.46
N HIS A 16 0.54 25.88 13.71
CA HIS A 16 1.41 24.75 14.03
C HIS A 16 0.65 23.48 14.47
N LEU A 17 -0.67 23.58 14.63
CA LEU A 17 -1.55 22.44 14.82
C LEU A 17 -2.12 22.07 13.45
N HIS A 18 -1.83 20.84 12.97
CA HIS A 18 -2.36 20.20 11.74
C HIS A 18 -1.44 20.07 10.51
N ALA A 19 -0.13 20.25 10.62
CA ALA A 19 0.75 19.37 9.83
C ALA A 19 0.67 17.96 10.46
N ALA A 20 -0.49 17.32 10.35
CA ALA A 20 -0.65 15.91 10.65
C ALA A 20 0.46 15.19 9.89
N ASN A 21 1.30 14.44 10.61
CA ASN A 21 2.46 13.78 10.04
C ASN A 21 1.98 12.90 8.88
N ALA A 22 2.17 13.35 7.63
CA ALA A 22 1.66 12.65 6.45
C ALA A 22 2.26 11.23 6.31
N PHE A 23 3.34 10.97 7.05
CA PHE A 23 4.07 9.72 7.13
C PHE A 23 4.10 9.19 8.58
N ASP A 24 2.93 8.82 9.09
CA ASP A 24 2.81 8.18 10.41
C ASP A 24 3.51 6.80 10.46
N GLU A 25 3.57 6.19 11.65
CA GLU A 25 4.21 4.88 11.83
C GLU A 25 3.58 3.77 10.95
N ARG A 26 2.28 3.87 10.64
CA ARG A 26 1.59 2.89 9.77
C ARG A 26 2.08 3.03 8.34
N TRP A 27 2.22 4.27 7.86
CA TRP A 27 2.78 4.54 6.54
C TRP A 27 4.18 3.97 6.39
N GLN A 28 5.08 4.29 7.34
CA GLN A 28 6.46 3.82 7.33
C GLN A 28 6.53 2.29 7.40
N PHE A 29 5.68 1.67 8.21
CA PHE A 29 5.57 0.22 8.32
C PHE A 29 5.16 -0.42 6.99
N ILE A 30 4.07 0.03 6.36
CA ILE A 30 3.59 -0.56 5.09
C ILE A 30 4.59 -0.30 3.95
N TYR A 31 5.18 0.89 3.89
CA TYR A 31 6.21 1.21 2.92
C TYR A 31 7.40 0.23 3.05
N SER A 32 7.91 0.06 4.28
CA SER A 32 9.04 -0.85 4.55
C SER A 32 8.69 -2.30 4.24
N ALA A 33 7.52 -2.77 4.68
CA ALA A 33 7.04 -4.11 4.38
C ALA A 33 6.99 -4.36 2.86
N THR A 34 6.46 -3.39 2.11
CA THR A 34 6.31 -3.49 0.66
C THR A 34 7.65 -3.53 -0.06
N ILE A 35 8.57 -2.62 0.26
CA ILE A 35 9.87 -2.56 -0.45
C ILE A 35 10.74 -3.79 -0.12
N GLU A 36 10.79 -4.21 1.15
CA GLU A 36 11.48 -5.43 1.59
C GLU A 36 10.86 -6.66 0.92
N GLY A 37 9.53 -6.70 0.87
CA GLY A 37 8.75 -7.75 0.22
C GLY A 37 9.03 -7.88 -1.27
N ALA A 38 9.03 -6.76 -1.99
CA ALA A 38 9.29 -6.71 -3.43
C ALA A 38 10.71 -7.18 -3.77
N PHE A 39 11.72 -6.80 -2.98
CA PHE A 39 13.08 -7.30 -3.15
C PHE A 39 13.17 -8.80 -2.88
N ALA A 40 12.62 -9.26 -1.76
CA ALA A 40 12.68 -10.66 -1.34
C ALA A 40 11.93 -11.61 -2.30
N ASP A 41 10.80 -11.17 -2.85
CA ASP A 41 10.03 -11.95 -3.83
C ASP A 41 10.60 -11.80 -5.25
N GLY A 42 11.48 -10.82 -5.46
CA GLY A 42 12.20 -10.61 -6.72
C GLY A 42 11.33 -10.14 -7.89
N LEU A 43 10.41 -9.20 -7.64
CA LEU A 43 9.50 -8.70 -8.67
C LEU A 43 10.23 -8.15 -9.91
N THR A 44 9.82 -8.59 -11.09
CA THR A 44 10.25 -7.94 -12.33
C THR A 44 9.55 -6.58 -12.50
N ASN A 45 10.07 -5.72 -13.40
CA ASN A 45 9.39 -4.45 -13.70
C ASN A 45 7.99 -4.67 -14.29
N ASP A 46 7.78 -5.75 -15.06
CA ASP A 46 6.47 -6.12 -15.59
C ASP A 46 5.50 -6.52 -14.47
N ASP A 47 5.98 -7.24 -13.45
CA ASP A 47 5.15 -7.58 -12.28
C ASP A 47 4.74 -6.30 -11.52
N VAL A 48 5.68 -5.37 -11.35
CA VAL A 48 5.41 -4.07 -10.74
C VAL A 48 4.39 -3.27 -11.55
N ASP A 49 4.49 -3.26 -12.89
CA ASP A 49 3.52 -2.58 -13.76
C ASP A 49 2.12 -3.19 -13.68
N ARG A 50 2.04 -4.52 -13.59
CA ARG A 50 0.76 -5.20 -13.37
C ARG A 50 0.16 -4.86 -12.02
N ILE A 51 0.95 -4.76 -10.96
CA ILE A 51 0.47 -4.34 -9.64
C ILE A 51 0.04 -2.86 -9.68
N LEU A 52 0.86 -1.99 -10.26
CA LEU A 52 0.63 -0.54 -10.40
C LEU A 52 -0.20 -0.20 -11.65
N ARG A 53 -1.05 -1.12 -12.13
CA ARG A 53 -1.89 -0.91 -13.31
C ARG A 53 -2.75 0.34 -13.13
N LYS A 54 -2.81 1.14 -14.19
CA LYS A 54 -3.64 2.34 -14.27
C LYS A 54 -4.80 2.10 -15.23
N SER A 55 -5.95 2.72 -14.92
CA SER A 55 -7.07 2.85 -15.85
C SER A 55 -6.70 3.79 -17.01
N GLY A 56 -7.58 3.88 -18.02
CA GLY A 56 -7.40 4.83 -19.13
C GLY A 56 -7.23 6.29 -18.69
N ASP A 57 -7.77 6.65 -17.53
CA ASP A 57 -7.69 8.00 -16.94
C ASP A 57 -6.42 8.20 -16.07
N GLY A 58 -5.49 7.25 -16.08
CA GLY A 58 -4.21 7.36 -15.36
C GLY A 58 -4.29 7.07 -13.85
N VAL A 59 -5.43 6.61 -13.36
CA VAL A 59 -5.68 6.29 -11.94
C VAL A 59 -5.36 4.84 -11.65
N TYR A 60 -4.70 4.54 -10.52
CA TYR A 60 -4.38 3.16 -10.16
C TYR A 60 -5.63 2.31 -9.91
N GLU A 61 -5.72 1.16 -10.56
CA GLU A 61 -6.90 0.29 -10.49
C GLU A 61 -7.00 -0.48 -9.17
N HIS A 62 -5.86 -0.89 -8.61
CA HIS A 62 -5.82 -1.80 -7.47
C HIS A 62 -5.83 -1.10 -6.10
N PHE A 63 -5.95 0.22 -6.08
CA PHE A 63 -5.71 1.03 -4.90
C PHE A 63 -6.81 2.08 -4.70
N VAL A 64 -7.09 2.41 -3.43
CA VAL A 64 -8.00 3.49 -3.06
C VAL A 64 -7.19 4.77 -2.89
N TYR A 65 -7.56 5.82 -3.62
CA TYR A 65 -6.90 7.12 -3.55
C TYR A 65 -6.91 7.68 -2.11
N ALA A 66 -5.79 8.29 -1.71
CA ALA A 66 -5.55 8.86 -0.39
C ALA A 66 -5.65 7.88 0.81
N CYS A 67 -5.84 6.58 0.57
CA CYS A 67 -5.91 5.60 1.65
C CYS A 67 -4.54 5.44 2.34
N PRO A 68 -4.48 5.47 3.69
CA PRO A 68 -3.22 5.39 4.45
C PRO A 68 -2.49 4.04 4.32
N LEU A 69 -3.17 3.00 3.83
CA LEU A 69 -2.58 1.68 3.59
C LEU A 69 -2.25 1.45 2.10
N CYS A 70 -3.02 2.02 1.17
CA CYS A 70 -2.77 1.86 -0.27
C CYS A 70 -1.61 2.71 -0.77
N MET A 71 -1.58 3.97 -0.36
CA MET A 71 -0.59 4.91 -0.83
C MET A 71 0.87 4.57 -0.46
N PRO A 72 1.21 4.02 0.74
CA PRO A 72 2.58 3.58 1.00
C PRO A 72 2.99 2.39 0.12
N VAL A 73 2.06 1.47 -0.23
CA VAL A 73 2.34 0.38 -1.17
C VAL A 73 2.68 0.94 -2.55
N ILE A 74 1.88 1.88 -3.07
CA ILE A 74 2.16 2.54 -4.36
C ILE A 74 3.54 3.18 -4.34
N ASN A 75 3.86 3.97 -3.32
CA ASN A 75 5.12 4.70 -3.26
C ASN A 75 6.32 3.76 -3.12
N ALA A 76 6.22 2.70 -2.32
CA ALA A 76 7.27 1.69 -2.20
C ALA A 76 7.52 0.96 -3.52
N LEU A 77 6.47 0.56 -4.25
CA LEU A 77 6.61 -0.12 -5.54
C LEU A 77 7.15 0.81 -6.63
N ARG A 78 6.81 2.11 -6.60
CA ARG A 78 7.41 3.11 -7.48
C ARG A 78 8.90 3.27 -7.20
N ALA A 79 9.30 3.38 -5.92
CA ALA A 79 10.70 3.44 -5.55
C ALA A 79 11.46 2.17 -5.93
N TYR A 80 10.85 1.00 -5.72
CA TYR A 80 11.39 -0.28 -6.14
C TYR A 80 11.58 -0.38 -7.65
N ARG A 81 10.64 0.12 -8.45
CA ARG A 81 10.74 0.14 -9.91
C ARG A 81 11.99 0.86 -10.41
N GLU A 82 12.34 1.96 -9.74
CA GLU A 82 13.50 2.81 -10.05
C GLU A 82 14.81 2.33 -9.39
N ARG A 83 14.87 1.07 -8.91
CA ARG A 83 16.04 0.54 -8.21
C ARG A 83 17.30 0.53 -9.10
N PRO A 84 18.47 0.88 -8.53
CA PRO A 84 19.73 0.79 -9.25
C PRO A 84 20.12 -0.68 -9.49
N PRO A 85 21.05 -0.95 -10.42
CA PRO A 85 21.70 -2.26 -10.50
C PRO A 85 22.35 -2.64 -9.16
N LEU A 86 22.34 -3.94 -8.85
CA LEU A 86 23.07 -4.49 -7.73
C LEU A 86 24.57 -4.53 -8.07
N PHE A 87 25.41 -4.12 -7.14
CA PHE A 87 26.86 -4.02 -7.34
C PHE A 87 27.62 -4.92 -6.36
N GLY A 88 28.71 -5.54 -6.82
CA GLY A 88 29.66 -6.27 -5.97
C GLY A 88 29.32 -7.72 -5.65
N TYR A 89 28.33 -8.32 -6.34
CA TYR A 89 27.90 -9.70 -6.11
C TYR A 89 27.77 -10.50 -7.42
N LYS A 90 28.05 -11.81 -7.37
CA LYS A 90 27.70 -12.74 -8.44
C LYS A 90 26.23 -13.12 -8.30
N LEU A 91 25.42 -12.75 -9.28
CA LEU A 91 23.98 -12.96 -9.26
C LEU A 91 23.56 -14.08 -10.22
N SER A 92 22.36 -14.63 -10.00
CA SER A 92 21.71 -15.45 -11.03
C SER A 92 21.34 -14.59 -12.25
N GLU A 93 21.14 -15.21 -13.41
CA GLU A 93 20.73 -14.50 -14.63
C GLU A 93 19.44 -13.70 -14.41
N HIS A 94 18.49 -14.25 -13.64
CA HIS A 94 17.25 -13.57 -13.29
C HIS A 94 17.51 -12.33 -12.44
N GLN A 95 18.26 -12.48 -11.35
CA GLN A 95 18.54 -11.39 -10.41
C GLN A 95 19.33 -10.26 -11.05
N ASP A 96 20.28 -10.57 -11.94
CA ASP A 96 21.04 -9.58 -12.69
C ASP A 96 20.16 -8.82 -13.69
N ARG A 97 19.44 -9.56 -14.55
CA ARG A 97 18.54 -9.00 -15.56
C ARG A 97 17.49 -8.09 -14.94
N HIS A 98 16.93 -8.49 -13.81
CA HIS A 98 15.82 -7.79 -13.18
C HIS A 98 16.24 -6.94 -11.98
N ARG A 99 17.53 -6.90 -11.62
CA ARG A 99 18.05 -6.12 -10.49
C ARG A 99 17.31 -6.44 -9.19
N THR A 100 17.11 -7.71 -8.90
CA THR A 100 16.29 -8.19 -7.77
C THR A 100 17.09 -9.09 -6.83
N LEU A 101 16.54 -9.36 -5.63
CA LEU A 101 17.14 -10.31 -4.67
C LEU A 101 16.46 -11.68 -4.70
N GLY A 102 15.16 -11.75 -4.99
CA GLY A 102 14.41 -13.01 -5.10
C GLY A 102 14.42 -13.64 -6.49
N ASP A 103 13.79 -14.81 -6.59
CA ASP A 103 13.70 -15.62 -7.81
C ASP A 103 12.53 -15.23 -8.74
N GLY A 104 11.73 -14.25 -8.33
CA GLY A 104 10.52 -13.82 -9.03
C GLY A 104 9.27 -14.55 -8.57
N LEU A 105 8.13 -14.09 -9.10
CA LEU A 105 6.82 -14.63 -8.75
C LEU A 105 6.56 -16.00 -9.39
N ASP A 106 5.84 -16.87 -8.67
CA ASP A 106 5.34 -18.11 -9.22
C ASP A 106 4.37 -17.87 -10.40
N ALA A 107 4.22 -18.88 -11.25
CA ALA A 107 3.43 -18.76 -12.48
C ALA A 107 1.93 -18.51 -12.20
N ALA A 108 1.39 -19.05 -11.11
CA ALA A 108 -0.02 -18.90 -10.77
C ALA A 108 -0.34 -17.45 -10.37
N LEU A 109 0.53 -16.83 -9.56
CA LEU A 109 0.38 -15.45 -9.14
C LEU A 109 0.57 -14.47 -10.31
N ARG A 110 1.53 -14.74 -11.21
CA ARG A 110 1.70 -13.97 -12.45
C ARG A 110 0.48 -14.06 -13.36
N ALA A 111 -0.10 -15.26 -13.52
CA ALA A 111 -1.31 -15.44 -14.31
C ALA A 111 -2.50 -14.64 -13.74
N LYS A 112 -2.66 -14.60 -12.41
CA LYS A 112 -3.68 -13.76 -11.76
C LYS A 112 -3.45 -12.27 -12.00
N LEU A 113 -2.22 -11.79 -11.85
CA LEU A 113 -1.85 -10.39 -12.13
C LEU A 113 -2.06 -9.99 -13.60
N ALA A 114 -1.91 -10.95 -14.52
CA ALA A 114 -2.10 -10.75 -15.95
C ALA A 114 -3.56 -10.91 -16.42
N SER A 115 -4.50 -11.25 -15.52
CA SER A 115 -5.90 -11.44 -15.90
C SER A 115 -6.53 -10.14 -16.41
N ASP A 116 -7.40 -10.24 -17.41
CA ASP A 116 -8.22 -9.10 -17.88
C ASP A 116 -9.29 -8.69 -16.88
N ARG A 117 -9.68 -9.60 -15.96
CA ARG A 117 -10.64 -9.31 -14.89
C ARG A 117 -9.95 -8.70 -13.68
N VAL A 118 -10.63 -7.78 -13.02
CA VAL A 118 -10.05 -7.04 -11.87
C VAL A 118 -9.95 -7.91 -10.62
N GLU A 119 -10.88 -8.85 -10.43
CA GLU A 119 -10.96 -9.66 -9.22
C GLU A 119 -9.74 -10.57 -9.03
N PRO A 120 -9.29 -11.35 -10.04
CA PRO A 120 -8.05 -12.13 -9.91
C PRO A 120 -6.81 -11.26 -9.68
N ARG A 121 -6.75 -10.06 -10.28
CA ARG A 121 -5.64 -9.13 -10.05
C ARG A 121 -5.62 -8.65 -8.59
N LEU A 122 -6.78 -8.26 -8.06
CA LEU A 122 -6.93 -7.84 -6.67
C LEU A 122 -6.65 -8.98 -5.67
N GLU A 123 -7.01 -10.21 -5.99
CA GLU A 123 -6.60 -11.39 -5.21
C GLU A 123 -5.09 -11.54 -5.16
N ALA A 124 -4.39 -11.39 -6.29
CA ALA A 124 -2.94 -11.46 -6.32
C ALA A 124 -2.29 -10.32 -5.53
N VAL A 125 -2.78 -9.08 -5.71
CA VAL A 125 -2.30 -7.91 -4.95
C VAL A 125 -2.52 -8.10 -3.44
N ASN A 126 -3.67 -8.62 -3.03
CA ASN A 126 -3.93 -8.94 -1.62
C ASN A 126 -2.94 -9.97 -1.09
N ALA A 127 -2.75 -11.09 -1.80
CA ALA A 127 -1.85 -12.16 -1.37
C ALA A 127 -0.39 -11.68 -1.23
N LEU A 128 0.06 -10.82 -2.15
CA LEU A 128 1.37 -10.19 -2.10
C LEU A 128 1.53 -9.30 -0.88
N VAL A 129 0.65 -8.31 -0.73
CA VAL A 129 0.74 -7.34 0.37
C VAL A 129 0.59 -8.03 1.72
N GLN A 130 -0.28 -9.02 1.84
CA GLN A 130 -0.48 -9.76 3.09
C GLN A 130 0.80 -10.48 3.47
N ARG A 131 1.40 -11.23 2.53
CA ARG A 131 2.68 -11.92 2.76
C ARG A 131 3.77 -10.95 3.21
N TRP A 132 3.85 -9.76 2.61
CA TRP A 132 4.85 -8.75 2.96
C TRP A 132 4.63 -8.17 4.36
N VAL A 133 3.38 -7.85 4.70
CA VAL A 133 3.00 -7.36 6.03
C VAL A 133 3.25 -8.42 7.10
N ASP A 134 2.84 -9.67 6.85
CA ASP A 134 3.04 -10.78 7.78
C ASP A 134 4.53 -11.04 8.02
N ARG A 135 5.33 -11.03 6.95
CA ARG A 135 6.80 -11.17 7.02
C ARG A 135 7.41 -10.05 7.86
N ARG A 136 7.02 -8.79 7.62
CA ARG A 136 7.50 -7.62 8.37
C ARG A 136 7.15 -7.73 9.86
N LEU A 137 5.89 -8.03 10.18
CA LEU A 137 5.46 -8.22 11.58
C LEU A 137 6.26 -9.35 12.26
N LYS A 138 6.59 -10.42 11.54
CA LYS A 138 7.41 -11.51 12.06
C LYS A 138 8.84 -11.06 12.37
N LEU A 139 9.46 -10.29 11.48
CA LEU A 139 10.83 -9.78 11.64
C LEU A 139 10.99 -8.77 12.77
N MET A 140 9.92 -8.09 13.16
CA MET A 140 9.94 -7.13 14.27
C MET A 140 10.06 -7.79 15.66
N ASN A 141 9.97 -9.12 15.76
CA ASN A 141 10.09 -9.88 17.02
C ASN A 141 9.25 -9.30 18.17
N LEU A 142 8.01 -8.94 17.86
CA LEU A 142 7.10 -8.26 18.77
C LEU A 142 6.62 -9.17 19.91
N THR A 143 6.47 -8.61 21.10
CA THR A 143 5.69 -9.25 22.17
C THR A 143 4.21 -9.35 21.78
N PRO A 144 3.40 -10.21 22.45
CA PRO A 144 1.97 -10.29 22.18
C PRO A 144 1.23 -8.94 22.26
N ASP A 145 1.56 -8.09 23.23
CA ASP A 145 0.93 -6.77 23.40
C ASP A 145 1.33 -5.78 22.32
N GLN A 146 2.61 -5.79 21.91
CA GLN A 146 3.06 -4.99 20.78
C GLN A 146 2.41 -5.44 19.48
N ARG A 147 2.25 -6.75 19.27
CA ARG A 147 1.54 -7.30 18.11
C ARG A 147 0.07 -6.88 18.11
N LYS A 148 -0.61 -6.95 19.25
CA LYS A 148 -1.99 -6.46 19.40
C LYS A 148 -2.08 -4.97 19.05
N THR A 149 -1.13 -4.17 19.51
CA THR A 149 -1.05 -2.73 19.21
C THR A 149 -0.91 -2.49 17.70
N TRP A 150 -0.02 -3.22 17.02
CA TRP A 150 0.12 -3.13 15.56
C TRP A 150 -1.15 -3.56 14.82
N ASN A 151 -1.79 -4.65 15.24
CA ASN A 151 -3.05 -5.09 14.64
C ASN A 151 -4.15 -4.02 14.77
N THR A 152 -4.25 -3.36 15.93
CA THR A 152 -5.19 -2.24 16.13
C THR A 152 -4.90 -1.08 15.19
N ARG A 153 -3.63 -0.67 15.08
CA ARG A 153 -3.22 0.43 14.18
C ARG A 153 -3.52 0.14 12.71
N LEU A 154 -3.24 -1.09 12.27
CA LEU A 154 -3.54 -1.53 10.90
C LEU A 154 -5.04 -1.58 10.66
N GLU A 155 -5.84 -2.01 11.64
CA GLU A 155 -7.31 -1.99 11.57
C GLU A 155 -7.86 -0.56 11.48
N GLU A 156 -7.30 0.39 12.22
CA GLU A 156 -7.66 1.82 12.10
C GLU A 156 -7.39 2.35 10.70
N GLY A 157 -6.21 2.05 10.14
CA GLY A 157 -5.88 2.40 8.75
C GLY A 157 -6.83 1.76 7.74
N ARG A 158 -7.28 0.53 8.01
CA ARG A 158 -8.29 -0.15 7.19
C ARG A 158 -9.63 0.59 7.25
N LYS A 159 -10.11 0.92 8.45
CA LYS A 159 -11.36 1.67 8.65
C LYS A 159 -11.34 3.02 7.92
N GLU A 160 -10.23 3.75 8.02
CA GLU A 160 -10.03 5.01 7.29
C GLU A 160 -10.12 4.81 5.77
N GLY A 161 -9.41 3.80 5.23
CA GLY A 161 -9.47 3.47 3.80
C GLY A 161 -10.87 3.02 3.34
N MET A 162 -11.60 2.26 4.17
CA MET A 162 -12.96 1.81 3.85
C MET A 162 -13.96 2.95 3.87
N LYS A 163 -13.83 3.90 4.80
CA LYS A 163 -14.62 5.13 4.80
C LYS A 163 -14.42 5.95 3.52
N MET A 164 -13.19 6.01 3.00
CA MET A 164 -12.93 6.68 1.71
C MET A 164 -13.61 5.94 0.55
N LEU A 165 -13.47 4.61 0.49
CA LEU A 165 -14.09 3.80 -0.56
C LEU A 165 -15.63 3.92 -0.54
N GLU A 166 -16.24 3.90 0.64
CA GLU A 166 -17.67 4.12 0.83
C GLU A 166 -18.09 5.52 0.39
N LYS A 167 -17.31 6.55 0.75
CA LYS A 167 -17.55 7.92 0.30
C LYS A 167 -17.54 8.02 -1.23
N PHE A 168 -16.50 7.49 -1.89
CA PHE A 168 -16.39 7.52 -3.35
C PHE A 168 -17.54 6.78 -4.04
N ARG A 169 -18.08 5.74 -3.39
CA ARG A 169 -19.27 5.04 -3.86
C ARG A 169 -20.52 5.89 -3.73
N ALA A 170 -20.70 6.53 -2.57
CA ALA A 170 -21.89 7.35 -2.28
C ALA A 170 -21.96 8.61 -3.15
N ASP A 171 -20.83 9.23 -3.46
CA ASP A 171 -20.78 10.46 -4.27
C ASP A 171 -20.55 10.21 -5.78
N GLY A 172 -20.50 8.95 -6.20
CA GLY A 172 -20.34 8.57 -7.61
C GLY A 172 -18.92 8.74 -8.18
N SER A 173 -17.92 9.06 -7.35
CA SER A 173 -16.54 9.32 -7.79
C SER A 173 -15.63 8.08 -7.83
N LEU A 174 -16.17 6.86 -7.66
CA LEU A 174 -15.39 5.61 -7.73
C LEU A 174 -14.50 5.50 -8.97
N LYS A 175 -15.01 5.87 -10.16
CA LYS A 175 -14.22 5.80 -11.40
C LYS A 175 -12.95 6.66 -11.37
N VAL A 176 -12.94 7.72 -10.57
CA VAL A 176 -11.84 8.67 -10.44
C VAL A 176 -10.88 8.30 -9.32
N PHE A 177 -11.37 7.72 -8.23
CA PHE A 177 -10.57 7.53 -7.02
C PHE A 177 -10.33 6.07 -6.61
N ALA A 178 -11.07 5.12 -7.18
CA ALA A 178 -10.96 3.69 -6.90
C ALA A 178 -11.57 2.84 -8.05
N PRO A 179 -11.10 2.98 -9.30
CA PRO A 179 -11.81 2.46 -10.47
C PRO A 179 -11.95 0.93 -10.48
N GLY A 180 -11.03 0.19 -9.86
CA GLY A 180 -11.12 -1.28 -9.76
C GLY A 180 -12.15 -1.79 -8.77
N PHE A 181 -12.85 -0.92 -8.03
CA PHE A 181 -13.73 -1.30 -6.92
C PHE A 181 -15.23 -1.06 -7.19
N ALA A 182 -15.64 -0.86 -8.45
CA ALA A 182 -17.03 -0.61 -8.82
C ALA A 182 -18.02 -1.64 -8.23
N ASN A 183 -17.65 -2.93 -8.29
CA ASN A 183 -18.48 -4.05 -7.82
C ASN A 183 -17.98 -4.68 -6.51
N LEU A 184 -17.00 -4.07 -5.85
CA LEU A 184 -16.34 -4.63 -4.67
C LEU A 184 -16.60 -3.76 -3.45
N LYS A 185 -16.91 -4.41 -2.32
CA LYS A 185 -17.23 -3.72 -1.07
C LYS A 185 -15.98 -3.35 -0.27
N GLU A 186 -14.93 -4.15 -0.37
CA GLU A 186 -13.71 -4.00 0.41
C GLU A 186 -12.48 -3.82 -0.49
N CYS A 187 -11.43 -3.19 0.06
CA CYS A 187 -10.17 -3.03 -0.65
C CYS A 187 -9.20 -4.17 -0.34
N ALA A 188 -8.68 -4.78 -1.40
CA ALA A 188 -7.68 -5.85 -1.35
C ALA A 188 -6.45 -5.50 -0.48
N VAL A 189 -5.90 -4.29 -0.63
CA VAL A 189 -4.71 -3.84 0.11
C VAL A 189 -5.03 -3.59 1.58
N CYS A 190 -6.16 -2.94 1.87
CA CYS A 190 -6.60 -2.71 3.23
C CYS A 190 -6.89 -4.02 3.97
N ASN A 191 -7.51 -4.99 3.28
CA ASN A 191 -7.74 -6.32 3.82
C ASN A 191 -6.42 -7.07 4.05
N ALA A 192 -5.51 -7.03 3.08
CA ALA A 192 -4.20 -7.67 3.19
C ALA A 192 -3.39 -7.19 4.40
N ALA A 193 -3.38 -5.88 4.64
CA ALA A 193 -2.71 -5.28 5.79
C ALA A 193 -3.28 -5.74 7.15
N THR A 194 -4.45 -6.37 7.16
CA THR A 194 -5.12 -6.88 8.37
C THR A 194 -5.31 -8.41 8.34
N GLY A 195 -4.65 -9.12 7.42
CA GLY A 195 -4.74 -10.57 7.30
C GLY A 195 -6.10 -11.08 6.79
N ARG A 196 -6.87 -10.25 6.08
CA ARG A 196 -8.18 -10.60 5.50
C ARG A 196 -8.08 -10.94 4.01
N PRO A 197 -8.94 -11.83 3.50
CA PRO A 197 -8.99 -12.14 2.07
C PRO A 197 -9.36 -10.91 1.22
N ALA A 198 -8.97 -10.93 -0.06
CA ALA A 198 -9.10 -9.81 -0.98
C ALA A 198 -10.53 -9.29 -1.16
N MET A 199 -11.48 -10.23 -1.26
CA MET A 199 -12.89 -9.97 -1.38
C MET A 199 -13.52 -10.54 -0.12
N GLY A 200 -14.02 -9.69 0.78
CA GLY A 200 -14.71 -10.12 1.98
C GLY A 200 -15.72 -11.20 1.60
N GLY A 201 -15.50 -12.43 2.08
CA GLY A 201 -16.30 -13.56 1.69
C GLY A 201 -17.77 -13.23 1.89
N ALA A 202 -18.56 -13.27 0.82
CA ALA A 202 -19.94 -13.69 1.00
C ALA A 202 -19.84 -15.09 1.59
N LYS A 203 -20.37 -15.26 2.80
CA LYS A 203 -20.64 -16.59 3.35
C LYS A 203 -21.45 -17.40 2.35
#